data_AF-A0A8T5Y4P8-F1
#
_entry.id   AF-A0A8T5Y4P8-F1
#
_cell.length_a   1.000
_cell.length_b   1.000
_cell.length_c   1.000
_cell.angle_alpha   90.00
_cell.angle_beta   90.00
_cell.angle_gamma   90.00
#
_symmetry.space_group_name_H-M   'P 1'
#
loop_
_entity.id
_entity.type
_entity.pdbx_description
1 polymer ?
#
loop_
_entity_poly.entity_id
_entity_poly.type
_entity_poly.pdbx_seq_one_letter_code
_entity_poly.pdbx_strand_id
1 'polypeptide(L)' 'IIVSSNLELGRWNEVFGDDRLTAALIDRVIHHAHILVFKGESYRYKQALKRRQEN' A
#
# COMPACT_ATOMS: atom_id res chain seq x y z
N ILE A 1 6.56 -13.54 -4.58
CA ILE A 1 5.26 -12.83 -4.63
C ILE A 1 5.56 -11.33 -4.60
N ILE A 2 4.84 -10.51 -5.36
CA ILE A 2 4.92 -9.05 -5.25
C ILE A 2 3.53 -8.56 -4.86
N VAL A 3 3.46 -7.75 -3.80
CA VAL A 3 2.22 -7.14 -3.32
C VAL A 3 2.41 -5.63 -3.28
N SER A 4 1.45 -4.89 -3.82
CA SER A 4 1.34 -3.45 -3.61
C SER A 4 0.10 -3.17 -2.77
N SER A 5 0.25 -2.30 -1.78
CA SER A 5 -0.85 -1.87 -0.93
C SER A 5 -0.71 -0.39 -0.63
N ASN A 6 -1.85 0.30 -0.58
CA ASN A 6 -1.94 1.66 -0.05
C ASN A 6 -2.24 1.68 1.45
N LEU A 7 -2.39 0.51 2.08
CA LEU A 7 -2.58 0.35 3.51
C LEU A 7 -1.27 -0.08 4.17
N GLU A 8 -0.99 0.53 5.32
CA GLU A 8 0.05 0.06 6.24
C GLU A 8 -0.28 -1.37 6.70
N LEU A 9 0.75 -2.17 6.97
CA LEU A 9 0.58 -3.59 7.34
C LEU A 9 -0.37 -3.78 8.54
N GLY A 10 -0.29 -2.92 9.55
CA GLY A 10 -1.19 -2.98 10.72
C GLY A 10 -2.68 -2.77 10.40
N ARG A 11 -2.98 -2.15 9.24
CA ARG A 11 -4.36 -1.90 8.78
C ARG A 11 -4.90 -3.01 7.90
N TRP A 12 -4.12 -4.05 7.61
CA TRP A 12 -4.59 -5.16 6.78
C TRP A 12 -5.73 -5.95 7.44
N ASN A 13 -5.88 -5.85 8.76
CA ASN A 13 -7.00 -6.45 9.44
C ASN A 13 -8.36 -5.87 9.02
N GLU A 14 -8.40 -4.62 8.55
CA GLU A 14 -9.61 -4.01 7.95
C GLU A 14 -10.06 -4.77 6.69
N VAL A 15 -9.16 -5.51 6.04
CA VAL A 15 -9.41 -6.27 4.82
C VAL A 15 -9.67 -7.75 5.11
N PHE A 16 -8.91 -8.34 6.02
CA PHE A 16 -8.95 -9.78 6.31
C PHE A 16 -9.86 -10.17 7.49
N GLY A 17 -10.22 -9.22 8.36
CA GLY A 17 -11.27 -9.33 9.38
C GLY A 17 -10.95 -10.18 10.62
N ASP A 18 -9.97 -11.07 10.57
CA ASP A 18 -9.51 -11.86 11.72
C ASP A 18 -8.07 -11.47 12.12
N ASP A 19 -7.91 -10.96 13.34
CA ASP A 19 -6.63 -10.48 13.86
C ASP A 19 -5.53 -11.55 13.83
N ARG A 20 -5.86 -12.78 14.22
CA ARG A 20 -4.88 -13.87 14.35
C ARG A 20 -4.43 -14.37 12.99
N LEU A 21 -5.37 -14.57 12.08
CA LEU A 21 -5.06 -14.97 10.71
C LEU A 21 -4.30 -13.88 9.98
N THR A 22 -4.68 -12.61 10.17
CA THR A 22 -3.99 -11.46 9.57
C THR A 22 -2.55 -11.36 10.07
N ALA A 23 -2.32 -11.48 11.37
CA ALA A 23 -0.97 -11.44 11.94
C ALA A 23 -0.10 -12.59 11.39
N ALA A 24 -0.63 -13.82 11.34
CA ALA A 24 0.09 -14.97 10.80
C ALA A 24 0.37 -14.84 9.29
N LEU A 25 -0.53 -14.22 8.53
CA LEU A 25 -0.31 -13.90 7.12
C LEU A 25 0.80 -12.87 6.94
N ILE A 26 0.71 -11.74 7.66
CA ILE A 26 1.70 -10.66 7.59
C ILE A 26 3.08 -11.22 7.93
N ASP A 27 3.20 -11.97 9.03
CA ASP A 27 4.45 -12.58 9.50
C ASP A 27 5.13 -13.40 8.38
N ARG A 28 4.39 -14.31 7.75
CA ARG A 28 4.91 -15.14 6.64
C ARG A 28 5.32 -14.31 5.41
N VAL A 29 4.54 -13.28 5.08
CA VAL A 29 4.83 -12.42 3.92
C VAL A 29 6.09 -11.60 4.17
N ILE A 30 6.24 -11.03 5.37
CA ILE A 30 7.37 -10.13 5.67
C ILE A 30 8.67 -10.88 5.99
N HIS A 31 8.61 -12.15 6.41
CA HIS A 31 9.77 -12.92 6.86
C HIS A 31 10.93 -12.96 5.84
N HIS A 32 10.62 -12.95 4.54
CA HIS A 32 11.61 -12.89 3.46
C HIS A 32 11.34 -11.74 2.47
N ALA A 33 10.67 -10.68 2.92
CA ALA A 33 10.35 -9.55 2.06
C ALA A 33 11.42 -8.46 2.06
N HIS A 34 11.54 -7.80 0.91
CA HIS A 34 12.11 -6.46 0.82
C HIS A 34 10.96 -5.45 0.79
N ILE A 35 10.84 -4.65 1.86
CA ILE A 35 9.76 -3.66 1.99
C ILE A 35 10.17 -2.34 1.34
N LEU A 36 9.41 -1.90 0.34
CA LEU A 36 9.60 -0.62 -0.32
C LEU A 36 8.48 0.34 0.07
N VAL A 37 8.83 1.43 0.76
CA VAL A 37 7.87 2.46 1.17
C VAL A 37 7.88 3.60 0.15
N PHE A 38 6.76 3.78 -0.54
CA PHE A 38 6.60 4.86 -1.52
C PHE A 38 5.99 6.08 -0.83
N LYS A 39 6.70 7.22 -0.92
CA LYS A 39 6.25 8.52 -0.41
C LYS A 39 6.19 9.53 -1.55
N GLY A 40 5.31 10.51 -1.41
CA GLY A 40 5.20 11.63 -2.34
C GLY A 40 3.82 11.77 -2.95
N GLU A 41 3.65 12.83 -3.73
CA GLU A 41 2.38 13.15 -4.38
C GLU A 41 2.02 12.16 -5.48
N SER A 42 0.72 11.91 -5.63
CA SER A 42 0.17 11.07 -6.69
C SER A 42 0.59 11.58 -8.07
N TYR A 43 1.22 10.72 -8.86
CA TYR A 43 1.54 11.01 -10.26
C TYR A 43 0.30 11.44 -11.04
N ARG A 44 -0.85 10.76 -10.80
CA ARG A 44 -2.13 11.10 -11.44
C ARG A 44 -2.61 12.49 -11.06
N TYR A 45 -2.41 12.89 -9.80
CA TYR A 45 -2.77 14.22 -9.31
C TYR A 45 -1.95 15.31 -10.00
N LYS A 46 -0.62 15.15 -10.09
CA LYS A 46 0.26 16.07 -10.82
C LYS A 46 -0.17 16.24 -12.28
N GLN A 47 -0.50 15.14 -12.95
CA GLN A 47 -0.96 15.18 -14.35
C GLN A 47 -2.32 15.87 -14.50
N ALA A 48 -3.24 15.67 -13.55
CA ALA A 48 -4.53 16.36 -13.57
C ALA A 48 -4.37 17.87 -13.36
N LEU A 49 -3.44 18.29 -12.50
CA LEU A 49 -3.14 19.70 -12.27
C LEU A 49 -2.55 20.37 -13.52
N LYS A 50 -1.60 19.71 -14.20
CA LYS A 50 -1.03 20.20 -15.47
C LYS A 50 -2.10 20.43 -16.53
N ARG A 51 -2.97 19.44 -16.76
CA ARG A 51 -4.08 19.57 -17.72
C ARG A 51 -5.07 20.70 -17.40
N ARG A 52 -5.20 21.08 -16.12
CA ARG A 52 -6.04 22.21 -15.70
C ARG A 52 -5.40 23.57 -15.95
N GLN A 53 -4.07 23.65 -16.00
CA GLN A 53 -3.33 24.89 -16.21
C GLN A 53 -3.12 25.21 -17.70
N GLU A 54 -3.26 24.21 -18.57
CA GLU A 54 -3.15 24.33 -20.04
C GLU A 54 -4.48 24.71 -20.73
N ASN A 55 -5.59 24.71 -20.00
CA ASN A 55 -6.93 25.16 -20.43
C ASN A 55 -7.26 26.54 -19.86
#